data_AF-A0A1Q5GEH9-F1
#
_entry.id   AF-A0A1Q5GEH9-F1
#
_cell.length_a   1.000
_cell.length_b   1.000
_cell.length_c   1.000
_cell.angle_alpha   90.00
_cell.angle_beta   90.00
_cell.angle_gamma   90.00
#
_symmetry.space_group_name_H-M   'P 1'
#
loop_
_entity.id
_entity.type
_entity.pdbx_description
1 polymer ?
#
loop_
_entity_poly.entity_id
_entity_poly.type
_entity_poly.pdbx_seq_one_letter_code
_entity_poly.pdbx_strand_id
1 'polypeptide(L)'
;MAQAVTSRVPREVVGAAADGAFKVVLAVVFVAGAAPLGELLGAPVWLMAVAGVALLVGGVIELGHLRSRPMRTYLKLMIGYDACWVLAALVGLLMAWQGSAVGGEVWMGYQVIAPLVFAAVLIAAAPARLRSEARGDASA
;
A
#
# COMPACT_ATOMS: atom_id res chain seq x y z
N MET A 1 -15.55 36.12 -20.43
CA MET A 1 -14.70 35.87 -19.24
C MET A 1 -14.61 34.37 -19.04
N ALA A 2 -13.47 33.78 -19.44
CA ALA A 2 -13.25 32.34 -19.34
C ALA A 2 -12.99 31.96 -17.87
N GLN A 3 -13.94 31.30 -17.23
CA GLN A 3 -13.69 30.62 -15.97
C GLN A 3 -12.77 29.43 -16.27
N ALA A 4 -11.47 29.63 -16.03
CA ALA A 4 -10.55 28.52 -15.84
C ALA A 4 -11.00 27.79 -14.57
N VAL A 5 -11.86 26.78 -14.73
CA VAL A 5 -12.14 25.77 -13.72
C VAL A 5 -10.84 24.99 -13.56
N THR A 6 -9.93 25.53 -12.76
CA THR A 6 -8.84 24.75 -12.19
C THR A 6 -9.50 23.81 -11.20
N SER A 7 -9.86 22.61 -11.68
CA SER A 7 -10.26 21.52 -10.80
C SER A 7 -9.08 21.29 -9.84
N ARG A 8 -9.13 21.87 -8.64
CA ARG A 8 -8.16 21.54 -7.60
C ARG A 8 -8.37 20.07 -7.31
N VAL A 9 -7.40 19.25 -7.70
CA VAL A 9 -7.35 17.85 -7.29
C VAL A 9 -7.43 17.86 -5.75
N PRO A 10 -8.36 17.12 -5.13
CA PRO A 10 -8.46 17.07 -3.68
C PRO A 10 -7.11 16.65 -3.11
N ARG A 11 -6.64 17.30 -2.04
CA ARG A 11 -5.36 16.97 -1.39
C ARG A 11 -5.26 15.49 -1.04
N GLU A 12 -6.39 14.88 -0.70
CA GLU A 12 -6.53 13.47 -0.37
C GLU A 12 -6.23 12.56 -1.58
N VAL A 13 -6.64 12.97 -2.79
CA VAL A 13 -6.35 12.24 -4.04
C VAL A 13 -4.86 12.35 -4.38
N VAL A 14 -4.25 13.51 -4.13
CA VAL A 14 -2.80 13.68 -4.30
C VAL A 14 -2.04 12.79 -3.30
N GLY A 15 -2.47 12.75 -2.04
CA GLY A 15 -1.88 11.87 -1.03
C GLY A 15 -1.97 10.39 -1.41
N ALA A 16 -3.14 9.96 -1.87
CA ALA A 16 -3.35 8.58 -2.31
C ALA A 16 -2.51 8.21 -3.54
N ALA A 17 -2.33 9.16 -4.48
CA ALA A 17 -1.47 8.95 -5.64
C ALA A 17 0.00 8.90 -5.27
N ALA A 18 0.44 9.77 -4.34
CA ALA A 18 1.80 9.77 -3.82
C ALA A 18 2.13 8.48 -3.09
N ASP A 19 1.19 7.93 -2.31
CA ASP A 19 1.37 6.65 -1.61
C ASP A 19 1.51 5.46 -2.56
N GLY A 20 0.60 5.33 -3.54
CA GLY A 20 0.72 4.30 -4.57
C GLY A 20 2.02 4.41 -5.37
N ALA A 21 2.43 5.64 -5.73
CA ALA A 21 3.70 5.88 -6.41
C ALA A 21 4.91 5.52 -5.51
N PHE A 22 4.85 5.83 -4.22
CA PHE A 22 5.90 5.46 -3.26
C PHE A 22 6.08 3.93 -3.19
N LYS A 23 4.98 3.16 -3.13
CA LYS A 23 5.04 1.68 -3.17
C LYS A 23 5.69 1.15 -4.45
N VAL A 24 5.37 1.74 -5.60
CA VAL A 24 5.98 1.36 -6.89
C VAL A 24 7.48 1.68 -6.92
N VAL A 25 7.90 2.86 -6.43
CA VAL A 25 9.33 3.20 -6.33
C VAL A 25 10.05 2.25 -5.37
N LEU A 26 9.45 1.99 -4.20
CA LEU A 26 10.01 1.08 -3.21
C LEU A 26 10.14 -0.35 -3.77
N ALA A 27 9.17 -0.80 -4.57
CA ALA A 27 9.22 -2.07 -5.28
C ALA A 27 10.43 -2.15 -6.22
N VAL A 28 10.66 -1.11 -7.03
CA VAL A 28 11.82 -1.07 -7.94
C VAL A 28 13.12 -1.11 -7.14
N VAL A 29 13.21 -0.37 -6.03
CA VAL A 29 14.38 -0.39 -5.14
C VAL A 29 14.63 -1.79 -4.58
N PHE A 30 13.60 -2.48 -4.10
CA PHE A 30 13.74 -3.82 -3.54
C PHE A 30 14.12 -4.88 -4.57
N VAL A 31 13.63 -4.77 -5.80
CA VAL A 31 13.99 -5.70 -6.89
C VAL A 31 15.40 -5.41 -7.40
N ALA A 32 15.70 -4.15 -7.74
CA ALA A 32 16.99 -3.78 -8.32
C ALA A 32 18.14 -3.90 -7.31
N GLY A 33 17.87 -3.61 -6.04
CA GLY A 33 18.82 -3.69 -4.94
C GLY A 33 18.73 -4.98 -4.12
N ALA A 34 18.07 -6.03 -4.62
CA ALA A 34 17.71 -7.21 -3.80
C ALA A 34 18.90 -7.84 -3.05
N ALA A 35 20.05 -7.97 -3.70
CA ALA A 35 21.26 -8.52 -3.09
C ALA A 35 21.87 -7.59 -2.02
N PRO A 36 22.31 -6.35 -2.34
CA PRO A 36 22.93 -5.48 -1.35
C PRO A 36 21.97 -5.06 -0.22
N LEU A 37 20.68 -4.89 -0.50
CA LEU A 37 19.69 -4.60 0.53
C LEU A 37 19.37 -5.81 1.39
N GLY A 38 19.35 -7.02 0.81
CA GLY A 38 19.17 -8.25 1.58
C GLY A 38 20.30 -8.44 2.59
N GLU A 39 21.54 -8.23 2.18
CA GLU A 39 22.70 -8.25 3.09
C GLU A 39 22.60 -7.19 4.18
N LEU A 40 22.22 -5.95 3.83
CA LEU A 40 22.09 -4.85 4.78
C LEU A 40 20.98 -5.09 5.81
N LEU A 41 19.85 -5.63 5.37
CA LEU A 41 18.67 -5.84 6.21
C LEU A 41 18.70 -7.19 6.93
N GLY A 42 19.64 -8.08 6.62
CA GLY A 42 19.65 -9.45 7.11
C GLY A 42 18.47 -10.27 6.59
N ALA A 43 18.05 -10.03 5.35
CA ALA A 43 16.93 -10.72 4.71
C ALA A 43 17.40 -11.48 3.45
N PRO A 44 16.83 -12.65 3.15
CA PRO A 44 17.22 -13.39 1.96
C PRO A 44 16.79 -12.65 0.68
N VAL A 45 17.65 -12.70 -0.34
CA VAL A 45 17.48 -11.98 -1.62
C VAL A 45 16.14 -12.28 -2.30
N TRP A 46 15.67 -13.53 -2.23
CA TRP A 46 14.39 -13.92 -2.81
C TRP A 46 13.21 -13.20 -2.12
N LEU A 47 13.30 -12.98 -0.80
CA LEU A 47 12.26 -12.30 -0.03
C LEU A 47 12.21 -10.81 -0.37
N MET A 48 13.37 -10.19 -0.63
CA MET A 48 13.45 -8.83 -1.19
C MET A 48 12.72 -8.72 -2.52
N ALA A 49 12.98 -9.66 -3.44
CA ALA A 49 12.34 -9.68 -4.75
C ALA A 49 10.82 -9.90 -4.66
N VAL A 50 10.37 -10.86 -3.83
CA VAL A 50 8.94 -11.13 -3.61
C VAL A 50 8.23 -9.95 -2.98
N ALA A 51 8.84 -9.30 -1.98
CA ALA A 51 8.30 -8.07 -1.38
C ALA A 51 8.19 -6.94 -2.41
N GLY A 52 9.19 -6.80 -3.27
CA GLY A 52 9.14 -5.84 -4.38
C GLY A 52 7.98 -6.12 -5.33
N VAL A 53 7.77 -7.36 -5.75
CA VAL A 53 6.63 -7.75 -6.60
C VAL A 53 5.30 -7.47 -5.91
N ALA A 54 5.17 -7.82 -4.63
CA ALA A 54 3.95 -7.56 -3.86
C ALA A 54 3.63 -6.07 -3.73
N LEU A 55 4.64 -5.24 -3.44
CA LEU A 55 4.52 -3.78 -3.40
C LEU A 55 4.13 -3.20 -4.76
N LEU A 56 4.69 -3.73 -5.85
CA LEU A 56 4.35 -3.30 -7.21
C LEU A 56 2.89 -3.59 -7.52
N VAL A 57 2.43 -4.82 -7.26
CA VAL A 57 1.02 -5.22 -7.44
C VAL A 57 0.10 -4.35 -6.60
N GLY A 58 0.41 -4.18 -5.31
CA GLY A 58 -0.37 -3.35 -4.39
C GLY A 58 -0.47 -1.89 -4.84
N GLY A 59 0.67 -1.27 -5.16
CA GLY A 59 0.75 0.12 -5.59
C GLY A 59 0.05 0.39 -6.92
N VAL A 60 0.16 -0.52 -7.90
CA VAL A 60 -0.55 -0.38 -9.19
C VAL A 60 -2.06 -0.52 -9.01
N ILE A 61 -2.53 -1.49 -8.21
CA ILE A 61 -3.96 -1.68 -7.94
C ILE A 61 -4.55 -0.45 -7.25
N GLU A 62 -3.81 0.10 -6.28
CA GLU A 62 -4.16 1.31 -5.56
C GLU A 62 -4.29 2.52 -6.49
N LEU A 63 -3.30 2.74 -7.35
CA LEU A 63 -3.34 3.80 -8.37
C LEU A 63 -4.55 3.63 -9.32
N GLY A 64 -4.89 2.39 -9.67
CA GLY A 64 -6.08 2.10 -10.49
C GLY A 64 -7.41 2.39 -9.78
N HIS A 65 -7.47 2.31 -8.46
CA HIS A 65 -8.69 2.49 -7.66
C HIS A 65 -8.89 3.90 -7.09
N LEU A 66 -7.94 4.81 -7.28
CA LEU A 66 -7.94 6.20 -6.81
C LEU A 66 -9.27 6.97 -7.02
N ARG A 67 -9.95 6.72 -8.14
CA ARG A 67 -11.17 7.45 -8.54
C ARG A 67 -12.47 6.72 -8.24
N SER A 68 -12.40 5.45 -7.85
CA SER A 68 -13.55 4.54 -7.80
C SER A 68 -14.07 4.30 -6.38
N ARG A 69 -13.31 4.70 -5.35
CA ARG A 69 -13.57 4.34 -3.94
C ARG A 69 -13.75 5.56 -3.04
N PRO A 70 -14.56 5.44 -1.97
CA PRO A 70 -14.73 6.52 -1.01
C PRO A 70 -13.43 6.77 -0.23
N MET A 71 -12.95 8.01 -0.27
CA MET A 71 -11.68 8.44 0.33
C MET A 71 -11.56 8.11 1.83
N ARG A 72 -12.68 8.10 2.56
CA ARG A 72 -12.72 7.71 3.97
C ARG A 72 -12.25 6.28 4.23
N THR A 73 -12.58 5.34 3.34
CA THR A 73 -12.14 3.95 3.45
C THR A 73 -10.65 3.85 3.15
N TYR A 74 -10.20 4.54 2.11
CA TYR A 74 -8.79 4.63 1.74
C TYR A 74 -7.91 5.13 2.90
N LEU A 75 -8.26 6.28 3.49
CA LEU A 75 -7.49 6.87 4.60
C LEU A 75 -7.43 5.95 5.84
N LYS A 76 -8.51 5.25 6.17
CA LYS A 76 -8.51 4.29 7.29
C LYS A 76 -7.57 3.11 7.04
N LEU A 77 -7.58 2.58 5.81
CA LEU A 77 -6.69 1.49 5.43
C LEU A 77 -5.23 1.95 5.42
N MET A 78 -4.96 3.17 4.95
CA MET A 78 -3.63 3.76 4.91
C MET A 78 -3.07 3.95 6.32
N ILE A 79 -3.84 4.55 7.23
CA ILE A 79 -3.43 4.69 8.65
C ILE A 79 -3.12 3.32 9.27
N GLY A 80 -3.96 2.32 9.02
CA GLY A 80 -3.73 0.96 9.52
C GLY A 80 -2.46 0.33 8.93
N TYR A 81 -2.27 0.47 7.63
CA TYR A 81 -1.07 0.01 6.92
C TYR A 81 0.20 0.67 7.47
N ASP A 82 0.21 2.00 7.64
CA ASP A 82 1.38 2.72 8.15
C ASP A 82 1.67 2.39 9.61
N ALA A 83 0.63 2.26 10.44
CA ALA A 83 0.80 1.88 11.84
C ALA A 83 1.39 0.47 11.96
N CYS A 84 0.89 -0.50 11.18
CA CYS A 84 1.44 -1.84 11.16
C CYS A 84 2.83 -1.90 10.54
N TRP A 85 3.15 -1.03 9.58
CA TRP A 85 4.49 -0.88 9.03
C TRP A 85 5.46 -0.41 10.11
N VAL A 86 5.14 0.67 10.84
CA VAL A 86 5.96 1.13 11.98
C VAL A 86 6.13 0.03 13.04
N LEU A 87 5.06 -0.71 13.36
CA LEU A 87 5.14 -1.81 14.31
C LEU A 87 6.06 -2.93 13.82
N ALA A 88 5.97 -3.33 12.54
CA ALA A 88 6.86 -4.32 11.94
C ALA A 88 8.31 -3.86 11.97
N ALA A 89 8.57 -2.56 11.75
CA ALA A 89 9.91 -1.97 11.84
C ALA A 89 10.45 -2.08 13.27
N LEU A 90 9.63 -1.76 14.28
CA LEU A 90 10.01 -1.84 15.68
C LEU A 90 10.28 -3.27 16.12
N VAL A 91 9.45 -4.23 15.68
CA VAL A 91 9.68 -5.66 15.97
C VAL A 91 10.96 -6.13 15.30
N GLY A 92 11.16 -5.83 14.01
CA GLY A 92 12.37 -6.17 13.28
C GLY A 92 13.64 -5.58 13.93
N LEU A 93 13.59 -4.31 14.32
CA LEU A 93 14.67 -3.63 15.04
C LEU A 93 14.94 -4.26 16.40
N LEU A 94 13.90 -4.58 17.17
CA LEU A 94 14.05 -5.26 18.46
C LEU A 94 14.72 -6.63 18.29
N MET A 95 14.33 -7.41 17.27
CA MET A 95 14.96 -8.68 16.97
C MET A 95 16.43 -8.51 16.57
N ALA A 96 16.74 -7.53 15.72
CA ALA A 96 18.11 -7.21 15.33
C ALA A 96 18.96 -6.78 16.53
N TRP A 97 18.41 -5.98 17.46
CA TRP A 97 19.08 -5.61 18.71
C TRP A 97 19.35 -6.78 19.64
N GLN A 98 18.55 -7.84 19.58
CA GLN A 98 18.80 -9.10 20.29
C GLN A 98 19.79 -10.01 19.55
N GLY A 99 20.41 -9.54 18.46
CA GLY A 99 21.36 -10.32 17.65
C GLY A 99 20.69 -11.34 16.73
N SER A 100 19.36 -11.28 16.56
CA SER A 100 18.62 -12.19 15.69
C SER A 100 18.68 -11.74 14.24
N ALA A 101 19.08 -12.64 13.35
CA ALA A 101 19.00 -12.44 11.90
C ALA A 101 17.55 -12.36 11.38
N VAL A 102 16.56 -12.76 12.19
CA VAL A 102 15.14 -12.82 11.80
C VAL A 102 14.50 -11.43 11.66
N GLY A 103 15.14 -10.38 12.19
CA GLY A 103 14.62 -9.01 12.12
C GLY A 103 14.36 -8.53 10.69
N GLY A 104 15.25 -8.85 9.76
CA GLY A 104 15.09 -8.56 8.33
C GLY A 104 13.94 -9.32 7.70
N GLU A 105 13.78 -10.59 8.05
CA GLU A 105 12.70 -11.43 7.54
C GLU A 105 11.32 -10.96 8.00
N VAL A 106 11.19 -10.56 9.27
CA VAL A 106 9.94 -9.99 9.81
C VAL A 106 9.56 -8.72 9.05
N TRP A 107 10.55 -7.84 8.86
CA TRP A 107 10.35 -6.60 8.14
C TRP A 107 9.89 -6.84 6.70
N MET A 108 10.61 -7.70 5.98
CA MET A 108 10.31 -7.97 4.58
C MET A 108 9.04 -8.82 4.41
N GLY A 109 8.73 -9.71 5.36
CA GLY A 109 7.48 -10.45 5.39
C GLY A 109 6.26 -9.54 5.48
N TYR A 110 6.34 -8.45 6.26
CA TYR A 110 5.31 -7.42 6.28
C TYR A 110 5.09 -6.81 4.88
N GLN A 111 6.19 -6.48 4.19
CA GLN A 111 6.17 -5.90 2.85
C GLN A 111 5.61 -6.84 1.78
N VAL A 112 5.58 -8.16 2.02
CA VAL A 112 4.89 -9.12 1.15
C VAL A 112 3.39 -9.12 1.38
N ILE A 113 2.96 -9.23 2.65
CA ILE A 113 1.55 -9.52 2.98
C ILE A 113 0.71 -8.24 2.94
N ALA A 114 1.19 -7.17 3.56
CA ALA A 114 0.39 -5.98 3.81
C ALA A 114 -0.09 -5.28 2.52
N PRO A 115 0.73 -5.10 1.46
CA PRO A 115 0.28 -4.47 0.22
C PRO A 115 -0.79 -5.30 -0.50
N LEU A 116 -0.70 -6.63 -0.44
CA LEU A 116 -1.67 -7.53 -1.05
C LEU A 116 -3.00 -7.50 -0.30
N VAL A 117 -2.97 -7.53 1.03
CA VAL A 117 -4.16 -7.39 1.87
C VAL A 117 -4.82 -6.03 1.63
N PHE A 118 -4.02 -4.95 1.62
CA PHE A 118 -4.50 -3.61 1.35
C PHE A 118 -5.20 -3.52 -0.02
N ALA A 119 -4.57 -4.05 -1.07
CA ALA A 119 -5.14 -4.11 -2.42
C ALA A 119 -6.43 -4.95 -2.46
N ALA A 120 -6.44 -6.12 -1.83
CA ALA A 120 -7.62 -6.99 -1.77
C ALA A 120 -8.81 -6.30 -1.09
N VAL A 121 -8.57 -5.59 0.02
CA VAL A 121 -9.61 -4.84 0.73
C VAL A 121 -10.09 -3.64 -0.10
N LEU A 122 -9.19 -2.94 -0.81
CA LEU A 122 -9.57 -1.88 -1.75
C LEU A 122 -10.44 -2.41 -2.90
N ILE A 123 -10.16 -3.62 -3.40
CA ILE A 123 -10.96 -4.28 -4.43
C ILE A 123 -12.33 -4.69 -3.87
N ALA A 124 -12.39 -5.24 -2.65
CA ALA A 124 -13.65 -5.62 -2.00
C ALA A 124 -14.54 -4.42 -1.59
N ALA A 125 -13.90 -3.26 -1.42
CA ALA A 125 -14.40 -1.90 -1.16
C ALA A 125 -15.66 -1.36 -1.88
N ALA A 126 -16.79 -2.04 -2.11
CA ALA A 126 -17.92 -1.64 -3.00
C ALA A 126 -18.11 -0.12 -3.25
N PRO A 127 -18.24 0.35 -4.53
CA PRO A 127 -18.45 1.76 -4.82
C PRO A 127 -19.77 2.24 -4.21
N ALA A 128 -19.76 3.38 -3.51
CA ALA A 128 -20.94 3.91 -2.83
C ALA A 128 -22.16 4.13 -3.74
N ARG A 129 -21.97 4.25 -5.06
CA ARG A 129 -23.05 4.44 -6.04
C ARG A 129 -23.93 3.21 -6.26
N LEU A 130 -23.36 2.00 -6.31
CA LEU A 130 -24.11 0.78 -6.62
C LEU A 130 -25.11 0.37 -5.52
N ARG A 131 -24.87 0.74 -4.26
CA ARG A 131 -25.82 0.46 -3.16
C ARG A 131 -27.05 1.36 -3.19
N SER A 132 -26.98 2.53 -3.82
CA SER A 132 -28.10 3.47 -3.85
C SER A 132 -29.08 3.18 -4.98
N GLU A 133 -28.58 2.78 -6.17
CA GLU A 133 -29.42 2.36 -7.31
C GLU A 133 -30.15 1.05 -7.01
N ALA A 134 -29.44 0.03 -6.48
CA ALA A 134 -30.06 -1.25 -6.11
C ALA A 134 -31.14 -1.13 -5.01
N ARG A 135 -31.10 -0.07 -4.20
CA ARG A 135 -32.14 0.21 -3.18
C ARG A 135 -33.29 1.03 -3.73
N GLY A 136 -33.07 1.85 -4.76
CA GLY A 136 -34.11 2.60 -5.45
C GLY A 136 -35.00 1.68 -6.30
N ASP A 137 -34.40 0.76 -7.04
CA ASP A 137 -35.13 -0.17 -7.92
C ASP A 137 -35.93 -1.23 -7.15
N ALA A 138 -35.55 -1.55 -5.92
CA ALA A 138 -36.31 -2.47 -5.05
C ALA A 138 -37.49 -1.81 -4.33
N SER A 139 -37.68 -0.49 -4.52
CA SER A 139 -38.75 0.31 -3.89
C SER A 139 -39.73 0.93 -4.87
N ALA A 140 -39.61 0.61 -6.16
CA ALA A 140 -40.55 0.95 -7.24
C ALA A 140 -41.40 -0.27 -7.62
#